data_AF-X1GF16-F1
#
_entry.id   AF-X1GF16-F1
#
_cell.length_a   1.000
_cell.length_b   1.000
_cell.length_c   1.000
_cell.angle_alpha   90.00
_cell.angle_beta   90.00
_cell.angle_gamma   90.00
#
_symmetry.space_group_name_H-M   'P 1'
#
loop_
_entity.id
_entity.type
_entity.pdbx_description
1 polymer ?
#
loop_
_entity_poly.entity_id
_entity_poly.type
_entity_poly.pdbx_seq_one_letter_code
_entity_poly.pdbx_strand_id
1 'polypeptide(L)'
;MKDRLKLETEKGVDDNNSRVGVSVAIEMTNGEASKLSGSALLIPRCRSYEVLAEEVARIKEELDTLLERSKKIFGAEGGEEEDWQVNENMGAEQIWDILAKIKDPELLSVKFNSLRHQKRLEVADYVFTHGNIFSGTASVFSTRYNSEKGTIE
;
A
#
# COMPACT_ATOMS: atom_id res chain seq x y z
N MET A 1 -20.81 -8.64 0.97
CA MET A 1 -20.13 -7.47 0.37
C MET A 1 -21.12 -6.82 -0.60
N LYS A 2 -21.23 -5.49 -0.59
CA LYS A 2 -22.14 -4.76 -1.50
C LYS A 2 -21.29 -4.31 -2.69
N ASP A 3 -21.65 -4.72 -3.90
CA ASP A 3 -20.87 -4.37 -5.09
C ASP A 3 -20.96 -2.85 -5.33
N ARG A 4 -19.79 -2.21 -5.41
CA ARG A 4 -19.67 -0.75 -5.66
C ARG A 4 -19.91 -0.40 -7.12
N LEU A 5 -19.75 -1.37 -8.01
CA LEU A 5 -19.96 -1.25 -9.46
C LEU A 5 -21.32 -1.84 -9.82
N LYS A 6 -22.05 -1.18 -10.71
CA LYS A 6 -23.35 -1.61 -11.21
C LYS A 6 -23.31 -1.77 -12.72
N LEU A 7 -23.95 -2.83 -13.21
CA LEU A 7 -24.20 -3.01 -14.63
C LEU A 7 -25.45 -2.20 -15.01
N GLU A 8 -25.32 -1.29 -15.97
CA GLU A 8 -26.44 -0.57 -16.55
C GLU A 8 -26.85 -1.23 -17.86
N THR A 9 -28.12 -1.63 -17.95
CA THR A 9 -28.68 -2.21 -19.16
C THR A 9 -29.80 -1.33 -19.69
N GLU A 10 -29.69 -0.89 -20.94
CA GLU A 10 -30.76 -0.24 -21.69
C GLU A 10 -31.28 -1.24 -22.72
N LYS A 11 -32.54 -1.65 -22.60
CA LYS A 11 -33.15 -2.63 -23.51
C LYS A 11 -33.76 -1.90 -24.71
N GLY A 12 -33.31 -2.25 -25.91
CA GLY A 12 -33.88 -1.74 -27.16
C GLY A 12 -35.22 -2.41 -27.50
N VAL A 13 -35.94 -1.85 -28.48
CA VAL A 13 -37.20 -2.42 -29.02
C VAL A 13 -36.99 -3.81 -29.63
N ASP A 14 -35.75 -4.09 -30.07
CA ASP A 14 -35.30 -5.38 -30.59
C ASP A 14 -34.00 -5.78 -29.85
N ASP A 15 -33.73 -7.09 -29.70
CA ASP A 15 -32.54 -7.59 -28.97
C ASP A 15 -31.22 -7.01 -29.51
N ASN A 16 -31.19 -6.63 -30.79
CA ASN A 16 -30.04 -6.07 -31.48
C ASN A 16 -29.75 -4.59 -31.15
N ASN A 17 -30.61 -3.94 -30.37
CA ASN A 17 -30.47 -2.52 -30.00
C ASN A 17 -30.30 -2.31 -28.49
N SER A 18 -30.03 -3.38 -27.74
CA SER A 18 -29.72 -3.29 -26.31
C SER A 18 -28.30 -2.75 -26.09
N ARG A 19 -28.11 -1.94 -25.04
CA ARG A 19 -26.82 -1.34 -24.71
C ARG A 19 -26.46 -1.58 -23.26
N VAL A 20 -25.20 -1.87 -22.99
CA VAL A 20 -24.72 -2.23 -21.65
C VAL A 20 -23.54 -1.35 -21.26
N GLY A 21 -23.58 -0.76 -20.06
CA GLY A 21 -22.50 0.04 -19.49
C GLY A 21 -22.22 -0.35 -18.05
N VAL A 22 -21.15 0.18 -17.48
CA VAL A 22 -20.80 -0.01 -16.05
C VAL A 22 -20.77 1.35 -15.38
N SER A 23 -21.44 1.49 -14.25
CA SER A 23 -21.42 2.73 -13.45
C SER A 23 -20.95 2.47 -12.02
N VAL A 24 -20.38 3.50 -11.41
CA VAL A 24 -20.00 3.52 -9.99
C VAL A 24 -20.95 4.43 -9.23
N ALA A 25 -21.45 3.95 -8.09
CA ALA A 25 -22.25 4.77 -7.19
C ALA A 25 -21.32 5.72 -6.42
N ILE A 26 -21.62 7.02 -6.49
CA ILE A 26 -20.91 8.07 -5.77
C ILE A 26 -21.88 8.62 -4.71
N GLU A 27 -21.57 8.39 -3.45
CA GLU A 27 -22.22 9.06 -2.32
C GLU A 27 -21.31 10.22 -1.89
N MET A 28 -21.77 11.46 -2.05
CA MET A 28 -21.09 12.64 -1.54
C MET A 28 -21.80 13.13 -0.27
N THR A 29 -21.06 13.26 0.82
CA THR A 29 -21.52 13.91 2.05
C THR A 29 -20.87 15.28 2.13
N ASN A 30 -21.60 16.34 1.79
CA ASN A 30 -21.19 17.68 2.19
C ASN A 30 -21.53 17.89 3.67
N GLY A 31 -20.71 18.68 4.37
CA GLY A 31 -20.79 18.94 5.81
C GLY A 31 -22.15 19.48 6.31
N GLU A 32 -23.06 19.85 5.40
CA GLU A 32 -24.45 20.21 5.69
C GLU A 32 -25.42 19.07 5.31
N ALA A 33 -25.26 17.89 5.95
CA ALA A 33 -26.23 16.78 6.05
C ALA A 33 -27.01 16.32 4.78
N SER A 34 -26.62 16.76 3.60
CA SER A 34 -27.29 16.44 2.33
C SER A 34 -26.47 15.37 1.63
N LYS A 35 -26.97 14.13 1.70
CA LYS A 35 -26.42 13.01 0.92
C LYS A 35 -26.86 13.13 -0.53
N LEU A 36 -25.97 13.60 -1.39
CA LEU A 36 -26.15 13.54 -2.83
C LEU A 36 -25.66 12.17 -3.30
N SER A 37 -26.60 11.32 -3.69
CA SER A 37 -26.32 10.03 -4.32
C SER A 37 -26.41 10.19 -5.83
N GLY A 38 -25.31 9.97 -6.53
CA GLY A 38 -25.24 9.96 -7.99
C GLY A 38 -24.60 8.68 -8.52
N SER A 39 -24.76 8.41 -9.81
CA SER A 39 -23.99 7.39 -10.52
C SER A 39 -23.13 8.04 -11.60
N ALA A 40 -21.87 7.63 -11.68
CA ALA A 40 -20.99 8.02 -12.77
C ALA A 40 -20.75 6.82 -13.68
N LEU A 41 -20.92 7.01 -14.98
CA LEU A 41 -20.70 5.97 -15.97
C LEU A 41 -19.18 5.80 -16.17
N LEU A 42 -18.67 4.61 -15.88
CA LEU A 42 -17.25 4.26 -16.06
C LEU A 42 -16.96 3.73 -17.47
N ILE A 43 -17.90 2.94 -18.02
CA ILE A 43 -17.82 2.42 -19.38
C ILE A 43 -19.04 2.91 -20.15
N PRO A 44 -18.86 3.59 -21.31
CA PRO A 44 -19.96 4.00 -22.17
C PRO A 44 -20.82 2.81 -22.58
N ARG A 45 -22.09 3.05 -22.89
CA ARG A 45 -23.02 1.95 -23.24
C ARG A 45 -22.61 1.29 -24.57
N CYS A 46 -22.00 0.12 -24.47
CA CYS A 46 -21.51 -0.71 -25.55
C CYS A 46 -22.66 -1.44 -26.25
N ARG A 47 -22.51 -1.68 -27.56
CA ARG A 47 -23.51 -2.38 -28.40
C ARG A 47 -23.25 -3.88 -28.58
N SER A 48 -22.06 -4.36 -28.17
CA SER A 48 -21.72 -5.78 -28.22
C SER A 48 -20.84 -6.15 -27.02
N TYR A 49 -20.78 -7.45 -26.75
CA TYR A 49 -19.97 -7.99 -25.65
C TYR A 49 -18.48 -7.79 -25.90
N GLU A 50 -18.02 -7.94 -27.14
CA GLU A 50 -16.61 -7.79 -27.52
C GLU A 50 -16.11 -6.37 -27.21
N VAL A 51 -16.91 -5.35 -27.57
CA VAL A 51 -16.58 -3.95 -27.27
C VAL A 51 -16.57 -3.68 -25.77
N LEU A 52 -17.50 -4.29 -25.03
CA LEU A 52 -17.51 -4.18 -23.56
C LEU A 52 -16.28 -4.84 -22.94
N ALA A 53 -15.87 -6.01 -23.43
CA ALA A 53 -14.72 -6.74 -22.93
C ALA A 53 -13.40 -5.98 -23.18
N GLU A 54 -13.27 -5.33 -24.34
CA GLU A 54 -12.13 -4.48 -24.69
C GLU A 54 -12.05 -3.25 -23.78
N GLU A 55 -13.17 -2.54 -23.58
CA GLU A 55 -13.23 -1.39 -22.67
C GLU A 55 -12.92 -1.78 -21.21
N VAL A 56 -13.40 -2.95 -20.76
CA VAL A 56 -13.07 -3.49 -19.43
C VAL A 56 -11.58 -3.82 -19.33
N ALA A 57 -10.98 -4.42 -20.36
CA ALA A 57 -9.55 -4.73 -20.38
C ALA A 57 -8.70 -3.45 -20.32
N ARG A 58 -9.06 -2.42 -21.09
CA ARG A 58 -8.39 -1.13 -21.08
C ARG A 58 -8.42 -0.47 -19.70
N ILE A 59 -9.59 -0.42 -19.05
CA ILE A 59 -9.71 0.16 -17.71
C ILE A 59 -8.92 -0.63 -16.68
N LYS A 60 -8.86 -1.97 -16.78
CA LYS A 60 -8.01 -2.78 -15.90
C LYS A 60 -6.54 -2.42 -16.06
N GLU A 61 -6.05 -2.31 -17.30
CA GLU A 61 -4.66 -1.92 -17.57
C GLU A 61 -4.35 -0.50 -17.07
N GLU A 62 -5.28 0.45 -17.24
CA GLU A 62 -5.16 1.80 -16.69
C GLU A 62 -5.11 1.78 -15.15
N LEU A 63 -5.96 0.98 -14.50
CA LEU A 63 -5.96 0.80 -13.04
C LEU A 63 -4.67 0.14 -12.56
N ASP A 64 -4.17 -0.88 -13.25
CA ASP A 64 -2.90 -1.54 -12.95
C ASP A 64 -1.73 -0.56 -13.12
N THR A 65 -1.78 0.27 -14.16
CA THR A 65 -0.79 1.35 -14.36
C THR A 65 -0.86 2.40 -13.26
N LEU A 66 -2.06 2.77 -12.80
CA LEU A 66 -2.25 3.69 -11.67
C LEU A 66 -1.76 3.07 -10.36
N LEU A 67 -1.96 1.77 -10.14
CA LEU A 67 -1.39 1.05 -9.01
C LEU A 67 0.14 1.03 -9.09
N GLU A 68 0.72 0.81 -10.26
CA GLU A 68 2.17 0.84 -10.44
C GLU A 68 2.75 2.25 -10.22
N ARG A 69 2.06 3.28 -10.70
CA ARG A 69 2.42 4.68 -10.42
C ARG A 69 2.25 5.02 -8.96
N SER A 70 1.22 4.48 -8.29
CA SER A 70 1.02 4.71 -6.86
C SER A 70 2.07 3.99 -6.03
N LYS A 71 2.59 2.82 -6.43
CA LYS A 71 3.79 2.22 -5.82
C LYS A 71 4.98 3.16 -5.86
N LYS A 72 5.16 3.94 -6.92
CA LYS A 72 6.20 4.97 -6.96
C LYS A 72 5.92 6.15 -6.05
N ILE A 73 4.66 6.47 -5.75
CA ILE A 73 4.30 7.58 -4.85
C ILE A 73 4.39 7.12 -3.39
N PHE A 74 3.79 5.98 -3.06
CA PHE A 74 3.93 5.30 -1.77
C PHE A 74 5.36 4.80 -1.52
N GLY A 75 6.15 4.59 -2.57
CA GLY A 75 7.57 4.28 -2.53
C GLY A 75 8.48 5.51 -2.56
N ALA A 76 8.03 6.66 -3.10
CA ALA A 76 8.81 7.90 -3.10
C ALA A 76 8.72 8.69 -1.78
N GLU A 77 7.90 8.26 -0.83
CA GLU A 77 8.00 8.71 0.57
C GLU A 77 9.09 7.96 1.37
N GLY A 78 9.79 6.99 0.76
CA GLY A 78 10.99 6.37 1.31
C GLY A 78 12.02 6.20 0.21
N GLY A 79 12.91 7.18 0.06
CA GLY A 79 13.89 7.26 -1.02
C GLY A 79 14.61 5.95 -1.34
N GLU A 80 14.87 5.78 -2.64
CA GLU A 80 15.84 4.87 -3.25
C GLU A 80 15.81 3.43 -2.72
N GLU A 81 15.33 2.51 -3.56
CA GLU A 81 15.55 1.07 -3.45
C GLU A 81 17.06 0.74 -3.55
N GLU A 82 17.83 1.07 -2.52
CA GLU A 82 19.02 0.32 -2.11
C GLU A 82 18.56 -0.85 -1.25
N ASP A 83 18.03 -1.91 -1.87
CA ASP A 83 18.11 -3.28 -1.36
C ASP A 83 17.84 -3.50 0.15
N TRP A 84 16.85 -2.82 0.73
CA TRP A 84 16.46 -2.95 2.15
C TRP A 84 15.63 -4.20 2.43
N GLN A 85 15.84 -5.28 1.67
CA GLN A 85 15.19 -6.56 1.92
C GLN A 85 15.90 -7.26 3.09
N VAL A 86 15.48 -6.90 4.30
CA VAL A 86 15.82 -7.66 5.49
C VAL A 86 15.17 -9.04 5.39
N ASN A 87 15.97 -10.06 5.08
CA ASN A 87 15.54 -11.45 5.05
C ASN A 87 15.74 -12.06 6.45
N GLU A 88 14.74 -12.77 6.96
CA GLU A 88 14.76 -13.40 8.29
C GLU A 88 15.90 -14.44 8.47
N ASN A 89 16.47 -14.93 7.35
CA ASN A 89 17.63 -15.83 7.36
C ASN A 89 18.98 -15.11 7.52
N MET A 90 19.01 -13.78 7.51
CA MET A 90 20.24 -12.99 7.70
C MET A 90 20.71 -13.01 9.16
N GLY A 91 22.02 -12.85 9.38
CA GLY A 91 22.60 -12.68 10.71
C GLY A 91 22.20 -11.35 11.34
N ALA A 92 22.22 -11.26 12.68
CA ALA A 92 21.87 -10.02 13.41
C ALA A 92 22.71 -8.80 12.98
N GLU A 93 23.99 -9.02 12.71
CA GLU A 93 24.93 -8.03 12.15
C GLU A 93 24.45 -7.48 10.80
N GLN A 94 24.14 -8.35 9.85
CA GLN A 94 23.69 -7.95 8.51
C GLN A 94 22.38 -7.18 8.55
N ILE A 95 21.46 -7.61 9.42
CA ILE A 95 20.20 -6.90 9.63
C ILE A 95 20.46 -5.52 10.22
N TRP A 96 21.36 -5.41 11.19
CA TRP A 96 21.72 -4.13 11.77
C TRP A 96 22.44 -3.21 10.77
N ASP A 97 23.35 -3.72 9.93
CA ASP A 97 24.04 -2.93 8.91
C ASP A 97 23.08 -2.31 7.90
N ILE A 98 21.98 -3.00 7.62
CA ILE A 98 20.86 -2.46 6.86
C ILE A 98 20.18 -1.41 7.74
N LEU A 99 19.58 -1.77 8.87
CA LEU A 99 18.80 -0.85 9.71
C LEU A 99 19.55 0.43 10.13
N ALA A 100 20.86 0.35 10.41
CA ALA A 100 21.70 1.46 10.84
C ALA A 100 21.83 2.56 9.79
N LYS A 101 21.64 2.24 8.50
CA LYS A 101 21.65 3.22 7.41
C LYS A 101 20.33 4.01 7.31
N ILE A 102 19.26 3.56 7.97
CA ILE A 102 17.98 4.28 7.99
C ILE A 102 18.13 5.54 8.86
N LYS A 103 18.03 6.71 8.22
CA LYS A 103 18.13 8.01 8.91
C LYS A 103 16.82 8.47 9.55
N ASP A 104 15.69 7.96 9.05
CA ASP A 104 14.37 8.27 9.60
C ASP A 104 14.04 7.35 10.79
N PRO A 105 13.92 7.90 12.02
CA PRO A 105 13.61 7.12 13.22
C PRO A 105 12.27 6.38 13.14
N GLU A 106 11.26 6.93 12.45
CA GLU A 106 9.95 6.29 12.34
C GLU A 106 10.00 5.10 11.38
N LEU A 107 10.71 5.25 10.26
CA LEU A 107 10.97 4.14 9.34
C LEU A 107 11.81 3.04 9.98
N LEU A 108 12.80 3.39 10.81
CA LEU A 108 13.58 2.45 11.59
C LEU A 108 12.68 1.62 12.52
N SER A 109 11.78 2.27 13.26
CA SER A 109 10.81 1.61 14.15
C SER A 109 9.92 0.64 13.39
N VAL A 110 9.36 1.05 12.25
CA VAL A 110 8.50 0.19 11.41
C VAL A 110 9.28 -1.02 10.91
N LYS A 111 10.49 -0.82 10.38
CA LYS A 111 11.30 -1.91 9.83
C LYS A 111 11.75 -2.88 10.91
N PHE A 112 12.30 -2.39 12.01
CA PHE A 112 12.69 -3.24 13.13
C PHE A 112 11.50 -4.00 13.73
N ASN A 113 10.37 -3.34 13.96
CA ASN A 113 9.20 -3.96 14.59
C ASN A 113 8.48 -4.97 13.68
N SER A 114 8.74 -4.94 12.37
CA SER A 114 8.24 -5.95 11.42
C SER A 114 8.95 -7.31 11.53
N LEU A 115 10.14 -7.35 12.14
CA LEU A 115 10.87 -8.58 12.39
C LEU A 115 10.17 -9.43 13.45
N ARG A 116 10.32 -10.76 13.33
CA ARG A 116 9.85 -11.69 14.38
C ARG A 116 10.51 -11.34 15.72
N HIS A 117 9.77 -11.56 16.79
CA HIS A 117 10.21 -11.24 18.14
C HIS A 117 11.61 -11.78 18.47
N GLN A 118 11.88 -13.06 18.19
CA GLN A 118 13.20 -13.66 18.40
C GLN A 118 14.32 -12.89 17.67
N LYS A 119 14.06 -12.46 16.43
CA LYS A 119 15.04 -11.76 15.61
C LYS A 119 15.29 -10.33 16.11
N ARG A 120 14.25 -9.67 16.61
CA ARG A 120 14.38 -8.36 17.26
C ARG A 120 15.28 -8.42 18.48
N LEU A 121 15.15 -9.47 19.28
CA LEU A 121 16.02 -9.67 20.45
C LEU A 121 17.47 -9.89 20.04
N GLU A 122 17.72 -10.75 19.04
CA GLU A 122 19.08 -10.99 18.50
C GLU A 122 19.72 -9.70 17.96
N VAL A 123 18.96 -8.92 17.19
CA VAL A 123 19.43 -7.65 16.64
C VAL A 123 19.67 -6.63 17.76
N ALA A 124 18.74 -6.51 18.72
CA ALA A 124 18.90 -5.59 19.85
C ALA A 124 20.15 -5.93 20.68
N ASP A 125 20.38 -7.20 20.98
CA ASP A 125 21.58 -7.66 21.68
C ASP A 125 22.84 -7.28 20.90
N TYR A 126 22.84 -7.48 19.58
CA TYR A 126 23.92 -7.02 18.71
C TYR A 126 24.14 -5.50 18.78
N VAL A 127 23.08 -4.68 18.74
CA VAL A 127 23.20 -3.22 18.86
C VAL A 127 23.82 -2.82 20.20
N PHE A 128 23.40 -3.42 21.30
CA PHE A 128 23.92 -3.08 22.63
C PHE A 128 25.35 -3.56 22.87
N THR A 129 25.79 -4.62 22.19
CA THR A 129 27.14 -5.17 22.34
C THR A 129 28.15 -4.58 21.35
N HIS A 130 27.74 -4.27 20.13
CA HIS A 130 28.63 -3.87 19.04
C HIS A 130 28.35 -2.45 18.50
N GLY A 131 27.14 -1.93 18.73
CA GLY A 131 26.75 -0.59 18.29
C GLY A 131 27.31 0.50 19.20
N ASN A 132 27.69 1.64 18.61
CA ASN A 132 28.03 2.83 19.39
C ASN A 132 26.77 3.54 19.89
N ILE A 133 26.23 3.11 21.03
CA ILE A 133 24.99 3.66 21.62
C ILE A 133 25.06 5.15 22.02
N PHE A 134 26.25 5.77 21.95
CA PHE A 134 26.43 7.19 22.26
C PHE A 134 26.33 8.08 21.03
N SER A 135 26.26 7.53 19.81
CA SER A 135 26.13 8.33 18.59
C SER A 135 25.41 7.60 17.45
N GLY A 136 24.88 8.38 16.50
CA GLY A 136 24.21 7.86 15.30
C GLY A 136 22.95 7.05 15.59
N THR A 137 22.63 6.13 14.68
CA THR A 137 21.39 5.34 14.69
C THR A 137 21.29 4.40 15.90
N ALA A 138 22.42 3.90 16.41
CA ALA A 138 22.46 3.07 17.63
C ALA A 138 22.00 3.83 18.87
N SER A 139 22.30 5.13 18.96
CA SER A 139 21.86 5.98 20.08
C SER A 139 20.36 6.27 20.05
N VAL A 140 19.83 6.50 18.84
CA VAL A 140 18.38 6.65 18.62
C VAL A 140 17.66 5.36 18.98
N PHE A 141 18.18 4.22 18.51
CA PHE A 141 17.69 2.89 18.84
C PHE A 141 17.66 2.67 20.35
N SER A 142 18.78 2.88 21.06
CA SER A 142 18.87 2.60 22.50
C SER A 142 17.93 3.47 23.34
N THR A 143 17.64 4.68 22.89
CA THR A 143 16.74 5.62 23.59
C THR A 143 15.28 5.22 23.47
N ARG A 144 14.90 4.61 22.33
CA ARG A 144 13.52 4.25 22.00
C ARG A 144 13.21 2.76 22.20
N TYR A 145 14.23 1.94 22.42
CA TYR A 145 14.05 0.50 22.59
C TYR A 145 13.38 0.17 23.92
N ASN A 146 12.22 -0.48 23.85
CA ASN A 146 11.50 -1.05 24.97
C ASN A 146 11.94 -2.52 25.15
N SER A 147 12.72 -2.78 26.21
CA SER A 147 13.24 -4.10 26.53
C SER A 147 12.18 -5.12 26.97
N GLU A 148 11.06 -4.67 27.52
CA GLU A 148 9.95 -5.56 27.92
C GLU A 148 9.20 -6.11 26.70
N LYS A 149 8.99 -5.26 25.68
CA LYS A 149 8.25 -5.63 24.46
C LYS A 149 9.15 -6.12 23.33
N GLY A 150 10.45 -5.82 23.38
CA GLY A 150 11.39 -6.07 22.28
C GLY A 150 11.06 -5.24 21.04
N THR A 151 10.64 -3.99 21.23
CA THR A 151 10.17 -3.07 20.18
C THR A 151 10.84 -1.70 20.31
N ILE A 152 10.85 -0.92 19.24
CA ILE A 152 11.18 0.51 19.29
C ILE A 152 9.87 1.32 19.36
N GLU A 153 9.81 2.32 20.25
CA GLU A 153 8.68 3.26 20.45
C GLU A 153 8.89 4.63 19.80
#